data_AF-A0A1I1XRG6-F1
#
_entry.id   AF-A0A1I1XRG6-F1
#
_cell.length_a   1.000
_cell.length_b   1.000
_cell.length_c   1.000
_cell.angle_alpha   90.00
_cell.angle_beta   90.00
_cell.angle_gamma   90.00
#
_symmetry.space_group_name_H-M   'P 1'
#
loop_
_entity.id
_entity.type
_entity.pdbx_description
1 polymer ?
#
loop_
_entity_poly.entity_id
_entity_poly.type
_entity_poly.pdbx_seq_one_letter_code
_entity_poly.pdbx_strand_id
1 'polypeptide(L)'
;MNTATDLFNRFDRLDTRINSWLVAHSVNILRVCLGLVFFGFGVLKFFPGISPIESLATRTTAILTLGLFTGHNAMDFVAGLECVIGVCFLTGRFLRVGVWLMAAQMIGAMAPVLLFPGELFSGPHHAPSLAAQYILKDIILIAAGMVIASTWTGARIVAEPKSLRSTLGTRVSRVYRTKPIAGQTIIA
;
A
#
# COMPACT_ATOMS: atom_id res chain seq x y z
N MET A 1 45.51 -6.82 4.49
CA MET A 1 44.63 -5.86 3.78
C MET A 1 43.52 -6.54 2.94
N ASN A 2 43.14 -7.81 3.18
CA ASN A 2 42.21 -8.55 2.30
C ASN A 2 40.85 -8.90 2.93
N THR A 3 40.74 -8.91 4.25
CA THR A 3 39.53 -9.39 4.96
C THR A 3 38.35 -8.42 4.83
N ALA A 4 38.61 -7.12 4.94
CA ALA A 4 37.57 -6.09 4.82
C ALA A 4 37.00 -6.05 3.40
N THR A 5 37.85 -6.12 2.38
CA THR A 5 37.47 -6.15 0.97
C THR A 5 36.67 -7.40 0.61
N ASP A 6 37.05 -8.57 1.13
CA ASP A 6 36.28 -9.81 0.91
C ASP A 6 34.91 -9.76 1.60
N LEU A 7 34.82 -9.19 2.80
CA LEU A 7 33.56 -8.96 3.51
C LEU A 7 32.63 -8.02 2.73
N PHE A 8 33.15 -6.90 2.23
CA PHE A 8 32.37 -5.96 1.41
C PHE A 8 31.88 -6.60 0.10
N ASN A 9 32.73 -7.38 -0.58
CA ASN A 9 32.36 -8.08 -1.80
C ASN A 9 31.30 -9.17 -1.57
N ARG A 10 31.30 -9.84 -0.41
CA ARG A 10 30.25 -10.79 -0.03
C ARG A 10 28.95 -10.07 0.28
N PHE A 11 29.01 -8.95 0.99
CA PHE A 11 27.84 -8.13 1.30
C PHE A 11 27.20 -7.56 0.03
N ASP A 12 27.98 -6.96 -0.87
CA ASP A 12 27.48 -6.42 -2.15
C ASP A 12 26.82 -7.52 -3.01
N ARG A 13 27.36 -8.76 -2.98
CA ARG A 13 26.73 -9.91 -3.67
C ARG A 13 25.40 -10.33 -3.03
N LEU A 14 25.32 -10.33 -1.71
CA LEU A 14 24.07 -10.64 -1.00
C LEU A 14 23.02 -9.56 -1.25
N ASP A 15 23.40 -8.30 -1.16
CA ASP A 15 22.52 -7.16 -1.39
C ASP A 15 21.97 -7.17 -2.82
N THR A 16 22.82 -7.42 -3.81
CA THR A 16 22.40 -7.53 -5.22
C THR A 16 21.42 -8.69 -5.43
N ARG A 17 21.65 -9.85 -4.80
CA ARG A 17 20.75 -11.01 -4.89
C ARG A 17 19.39 -10.74 -4.24
N ILE A 18 19.41 -10.17 -3.03
CA ILE A 18 18.20 -9.80 -2.29
C ILE A 18 17.40 -8.78 -3.10
N ASN A 19 18.04 -7.71 -3.57
CA ASN A 19 17.39 -6.67 -4.37
C ASN A 19 16.77 -7.25 -5.66
N SER A 20 17.50 -8.10 -6.37
CA SER A 20 16.99 -8.76 -7.59
C SER A 20 15.75 -9.62 -7.29
N TRP A 21 15.76 -10.35 -6.16
CA TRP A 21 14.61 -11.15 -5.73
C TRP A 21 13.41 -10.27 -5.36
N LEU A 22 13.64 -9.19 -4.60
CA LEU A 22 12.60 -8.23 -4.23
C LEU A 22 11.96 -7.61 -5.47
N VAL A 23 12.75 -7.15 -6.43
CA VAL A 23 12.24 -6.55 -7.67
C VAL A 23 11.41 -7.54 -8.47
N ALA A 24 11.81 -8.81 -8.51
CA ALA A 24 11.08 -9.84 -9.24
C ALA A 24 9.77 -10.28 -8.57
N HIS A 25 9.70 -10.30 -7.22
CA HIS A 25 8.59 -10.94 -6.50
C HIS A 25 7.69 -9.98 -5.70
N SER A 26 8.17 -8.78 -5.34
CA SER A 26 7.45 -7.85 -4.45
C SER A 26 6.03 -7.56 -4.92
N VAL A 27 5.85 -7.23 -6.20
CA VAL A 27 4.52 -6.92 -6.77
C VAL A 27 3.62 -8.16 -6.77
N ASN A 28 4.14 -9.34 -7.07
CA ASN A 28 3.36 -10.57 -7.07
C ASN A 28 2.91 -10.96 -5.66
N ILE A 29 3.80 -10.83 -4.67
CA ILE A 29 3.48 -11.05 -3.26
C ILE A 29 2.42 -10.03 -2.80
N LEU A 30 2.62 -8.74 -3.12
CA LEU A 30 1.67 -7.68 -2.80
C LEU A 30 0.27 -7.97 -3.36
N ARG A 31 0.21 -8.41 -4.61
CA ARG A 31 -1.04 -8.82 -5.28
C ARG A 31 -1.74 -9.97 -4.57
N VAL A 32 -1.00 -11.03 -4.22
CA VAL A 32 -1.57 -12.20 -3.53
C VAL A 32 -2.06 -11.81 -2.14
N CYS A 33 -1.26 -11.07 -1.37
CA CYS A 33 -1.66 -10.57 -0.06
C CYS A 33 -2.92 -9.69 -0.15
N LEU A 34 -2.98 -8.77 -1.12
CA LEU A 34 -4.14 -7.94 -1.35
C LEU A 34 -5.38 -8.79 -1.65
N GLY A 35 -5.24 -9.79 -2.53
CA GLY A 35 -6.32 -10.73 -2.87
C GLY A 35 -6.83 -11.52 -1.67
N LEU A 36 -5.92 -12.05 -0.85
CA LEU A 36 -6.26 -12.78 0.38
C LEU A 36 -6.99 -11.88 1.39
N VAL A 37 -6.55 -10.65 1.56
CA VAL A 37 -7.17 -9.68 2.47
C VAL A 37 -8.60 -9.34 2.02
N PHE A 38 -8.79 -9.01 0.74
CA PHE A 38 -10.13 -8.72 0.19
C PHE A 38 -11.05 -9.95 0.26
N PHE A 39 -10.56 -11.12 -0.15
CA PHE A 39 -11.35 -12.34 -0.12
C PHE A 39 -11.72 -12.74 1.31
N GLY A 40 -10.76 -12.72 2.23
CA GLY A 40 -10.99 -13.06 3.63
C GLY A 40 -11.97 -12.11 4.31
N PHE A 41 -11.81 -10.80 4.12
CA PHE A 41 -12.77 -9.83 4.65
C PHE A 41 -14.15 -9.95 4.01
N GLY A 42 -14.23 -10.21 2.71
CA GLY A 42 -15.50 -10.46 2.03
C GLY A 42 -16.23 -11.68 2.60
N VAL A 43 -15.54 -12.80 2.77
CA VAL A 43 -16.12 -14.02 3.34
C VAL A 43 -16.62 -13.80 4.78
N LEU A 44 -15.86 -13.07 5.59
CA LEU A 44 -16.23 -12.75 6.96
C LEU A 44 -17.52 -11.92 7.06
N LYS A 45 -17.83 -11.10 6.05
CA LYS A 45 -19.01 -10.24 6.04
C LYS A 45 -20.33 -10.98 5.80
N PHE A 46 -20.30 -12.23 5.31
CA PHE A 46 -21.50 -13.07 5.23
C PHE A 46 -21.97 -13.57 6.60
N PHE A 47 -21.14 -13.44 7.64
CA PHE A 47 -21.47 -13.87 8.99
C PHE A 47 -21.88 -12.67 9.86
N PRO A 48 -23.15 -12.57 10.29
CA PRO A 48 -23.63 -11.44 11.08
C PRO A 48 -22.97 -11.36 12.46
N GLY A 49 -22.72 -10.13 12.93
CA GLY A 49 -22.25 -9.87 14.30
C GLY A 49 -20.76 -10.09 14.55
N ILE A 50 -19.98 -10.47 13.53
CA ILE A 50 -18.54 -10.70 13.66
C ILE A 50 -17.75 -9.41 13.40
N SER A 51 -18.26 -8.50 12.55
CA SER A 51 -17.52 -7.32 12.14
C SER A 51 -17.79 -6.12 13.05
N PRO A 52 -16.76 -5.51 13.67
CA PRO A 52 -16.91 -4.29 14.49
C PRO A 52 -17.50 -3.09 13.75
N ILE A 53 -17.55 -3.15 12.41
CA ILE A 53 -17.92 -2.02 11.55
C ILE A 53 -19.24 -2.24 10.80
N GLU A 54 -19.92 -3.36 11.04
CA GLU A 54 -21.14 -3.75 10.33
C GLU A 54 -22.23 -2.67 10.38
N SER A 55 -22.49 -2.09 11.55
CA SER A 55 -23.48 -1.03 11.73
C SER A 55 -23.12 0.24 10.97
N LEU A 56 -21.84 0.59 10.91
CA LEU A 56 -21.35 1.76 10.19
C LEU A 56 -21.40 1.53 8.67
N ALA A 57 -20.96 0.35 8.23
CA ALA A 57 -20.95 -0.04 6.83
C ALA A 57 -22.36 -0.11 6.24
N THR A 58 -23.33 -0.70 6.94
CA THR A 58 -24.72 -0.80 6.47
C THR A 58 -25.38 0.58 6.35
N ARG A 59 -25.18 1.48 7.32
CA ARG A 59 -25.67 2.87 7.27
C ARG A 59 -25.02 3.66 6.13
N THR A 60 -23.71 3.53 5.95
CA THR A 60 -23.00 4.18 4.85
C THR A 60 -23.47 3.68 3.50
N THR A 61 -23.60 2.36 3.30
CA THR A 61 -24.09 1.78 2.05
C THR A 61 -25.52 2.23 1.76
N ALA A 62 -26.38 2.31 2.77
CA ALA A 62 -27.73 2.85 2.59
C ALA A 62 -27.71 4.30 2.09
N ILE A 63 -26.85 5.16 2.64
CA ILE A 63 -26.70 6.56 2.18
C ILE A 63 -26.16 6.60 0.75
N LEU A 64 -25.10 5.86 0.45
CA LEU A 64 -24.45 5.87 -0.86
C LEU A 64 -25.31 5.25 -1.97
N THR A 65 -26.18 4.30 -1.63
CA THR A 65 -27.12 3.67 -2.56
C THR A 65 -28.48 4.37 -2.60
N LEU A 66 -28.60 5.55 -1.98
CA LEU A 66 -29.86 6.31 -1.88
C LEU A 66 -31.02 5.48 -1.31
N GLY A 67 -30.71 4.53 -0.43
CA GLY A 67 -31.67 3.62 0.19
C GLY A 67 -32.06 2.40 -0.66
N LEU A 68 -31.46 2.20 -1.84
CA LEU A 68 -31.75 1.03 -2.69
C LEU A 68 -31.30 -0.29 -2.05
N PHE A 69 -30.16 -0.28 -1.34
CA PHE A 69 -29.67 -1.41 -0.57
C PHE A 69 -29.64 -1.05 0.91
N THR A 70 -30.46 -1.72 1.71
CA THR A 70 -30.56 -1.50 3.16
C THR A 70 -30.30 -2.79 3.94
N GLY A 71 -29.81 -2.65 5.17
CA GLY A 71 -29.61 -3.76 6.10
C GLY A 71 -28.70 -4.85 5.55
N HIS A 72 -29.17 -6.09 5.61
CA HIS A 72 -28.38 -7.28 5.28
C HIS A 72 -27.99 -7.35 3.80
N ASN A 73 -28.90 -6.97 2.89
CA ASN A 73 -28.66 -7.00 1.45
C ASN A 73 -27.51 -6.06 1.03
N ALA A 74 -27.37 -4.93 1.71
CA ALA A 74 -26.26 -4.00 1.51
C ALA A 74 -24.92 -4.63 1.91
N MET A 75 -24.90 -5.37 3.00
CA MET A 75 -23.71 -6.05 3.50
C MET A 75 -23.32 -7.23 2.62
N ASP A 76 -24.29 -8.03 2.17
CA ASP A 76 -24.08 -9.15 1.24
C ASP A 76 -23.54 -8.67 -0.11
N PHE A 77 -24.01 -7.53 -0.61
CA PHE A 77 -23.50 -6.92 -1.83
C PHE A 77 -22.03 -6.51 -1.68
N VAL A 78 -21.69 -5.84 -0.58
CA VAL A 78 -20.31 -5.44 -0.25
C VAL A 78 -19.42 -6.68 -0.07
N ALA A 79 -19.91 -7.72 0.61
CA ALA A 79 -19.22 -8.99 0.81
C ALA A 79 -18.93 -9.69 -0.52
N GLY A 80 -19.92 -9.75 -1.42
CA GLY A 80 -19.78 -10.30 -2.76
C GLY A 80 -18.76 -9.53 -3.60
N LEU A 81 -18.81 -8.19 -3.57
CA LEU A 81 -17.83 -7.33 -4.25
C LEU A 81 -16.40 -7.61 -3.77
N GLU A 82 -16.18 -7.69 -2.47
CA GLU A 82 -14.86 -7.97 -1.88
C GLU A 82 -14.34 -9.36 -2.25
N CYS A 83 -15.23 -10.37 -2.26
CA CYS A 83 -14.89 -11.70 -2.74
C CYS A 83 -14.45 -11.68 -4.21
N VAL A 84 -15.19 -10.99 -5.09
CA VAL A 84 -14.86 -10.88 -6.52
C VAL A 84 -13.52 -10.17 -6.71
N ILE A 85 -13.30 -9.06 -6.02
CA ILE A 85 -12.02 -8.33 -6.04
C ILE A 85 -10.88 -9.24 -5.59
N GLY A 86 -11.07 -9.95 -4.47
CA GLY A 86 -10.10 -10.88 -3.91
C GLY A 86 -9.71 -11.99 -4.89
N VAL A 87 -10.71 -12.60 -5.54
CA VAL A 87 -10.49 -13.65 -6.56
C VAL A 87 -9.76 -13.10 -7.78
N CYS A 88 -10.10 -11.90 -8.29
CA CYS A 88 -9.37 -11.27 -9.40
C CYS A 88 -7.88 -11.08 -9.06
N PHE A 89 -7.58 -10.58 -7.85
CA PHE A 89 -6.20 -10.40 -7.42
C PHE A 89 -5.47 -11.72 -7.19
N LEU A 90 -6.11 -12.71 -6.56
CA LEU A 90 -5.50 -14.01 -6.25
C LEU A 90 -5.18 -14.80 -7.53
N THR A 91 -6.17 -14.90 -8.44
CA THR A 91 -6.00 -15.61 -9.72
C THR A 91 -5.13 -14.85 -10.72
N GLY A 92 -5.03 -13.52 -10.58
CA GLY A 92 -4.35 -12.68 -11.57
C GLY A 92 -5.14 -12.52 -12.87
N ARG A 93 -6.39 -12.97 -12.90
CA ARG A 93 -7.28 -12.83 -14.04
C ARG A 93 -8.15 -11.58 -13.87
N PHE A 94 -8.45 -10.91 -14.99
CA PHE A 94 -9.25 -9.67 -15.00
C PHE A 94 -8.76 -8.60 -14.03
N LEU A 95 -7.43 -8.54 -13.81
CA LEU A 95 -6.82 -7.62 -12.87
C LEU A 95 -7.29 -6.18 -13.07
N ARG A 96 -7.43 -5.74 -14.32
CA ARG A 96 -7.98 -4.42 -14.68
C ARG A 96 -9.35 -4.15 -14.08
N VAL A 97 -10.25 -5.11 -14.17
CA VAL A 97 -11.57 -5.02 -13.54
C VAL A 97 -11.43 -5.04 -12.02
N GLY A 98 -10.58 -5.91 -11.48
CA GLY A 98 -10.31 -6.00 -10.04
C GLY A 98 -9.85 -4.68 -9.41
N VAL A 99 -8.92 -3.94 -10.03
CA VAL A 99 -8.49 -2.62 -9.51
C VAL A 99 -9.58 -1.57 -9.64
N TRP A 100 -10.35 -1.54 -10.72
CA TRP A 100 -11.45 -0.57 -10.86
C TRP A 100 -12.55 -0.82 -9.82
N LEU A 101 -12.92 -2.09 -9.62
CA LEU A 101 -13.86 -2.49 -8.57
C LEU A 101 -13.32 -2.15 -7.18
N MET A 102 -12.04 -2.43 -6.93
CA MET A 102 -11.37 -2.07 -5.69
C MET A 102 -11.38 -0.56 -5.48
N ALA A 103 -11.06 0.25 -6.49
CA ALA A 103 -11.08 1.71 -6.36
C ALA A 103 -12.47 2.22 -6.00
N ALA A 104 -13.52 1.73 -6.67
CA ALA A 104 -14.91 2.07 -6.35
C ALA A 104 -15.29 1.64 -4.91
N GLN A 105 -14.94 0.41 -4.54
CA GLN A 105 -15.16 -0.14 -3.20
C GLN A 105 -14.47 0.70 -2.11
N MET A 106 -13.23 1.12 -2.34
CA MET A 106 -12.47 1.93 -1.38
C MET A 106 -13.07 3.32 -1.17
N ILE A 107 -13.69 3.93 -2.19
CA ILE A 107 -14.45 5.18 -2.00
C ILE A 107 -15.61 4.93 -1.04
N GLY A 108 -16.36 3.84 -1.23
CA GLY A 108 -17.45 3.46 -0.33
C GLY A 108 -16.99 3.15 1.09
N ALA A 109 -15.89 2.40 1.23
CA ALA A 109 -15.32 2.04 2.53
C ALA A 109 -14.78 3.26 3.30
N MET A 110 -14.29 4.29 2.61
CA MET A 110 -13.78 5.53 3.22
C MET A 110 -14.87 6.56 3.51
N ALA A 111 -16.05 6.45 2.91
CA ALA A 111 -17.15 7.38 3.13
C ALA A 111 -17.55 7.60 4.61
N PRO A 112 -17.51 6.60 5.53
CA PRO A 112 -17.83 6.82 6.94
C PRO A 112 -16.93 7.86 7.62
N VAL A 113 -15.69 8.06 7.14
CA VAL A 113 -14.76 9.08 7.69
C VAL A 113 -15.36 10.48 7.57
N LEU A 114 -16.04 10.75 6.46
CA LEU A 114 -16.66 12.04 6.18
C LEU A 114 -18.09 12.12 6.74
N LEU A 115 -18.82 11.00 6.71
CA LEU A 115 -20.22 10.95 7.14
C LEU A 115 -20.39 10.85 8.66
N PHE A 116 -19.50 10.13 9.34
CA PHE A 116 -19.59 9.80 10.77
C PHE A 116 -18.28 10.05 11.54
N PRO A 117 -17.62 11.22 11.40
CA PRO A 117 -16.35 11.49 12.08
C PRO A 117 -16.50 11.46 13.61
N GLY A 118 -17.65 11.88 14.13
CA GLY A 118 -17.92 11.89 15.58
C GLY A 118 -18.00 10.48 16.19
N GLU A 119 -18.45 9.48 15.44
CA GLU A 119 -18.47 8.09 15.90
C GLU A 119 -17.06 7.47 15.83
N LEU A 120 -16.31 7.81 14.79
CA LEU A 120 -14.97 7.27 14.51
C LEU A 120 -13.90 7.76 15.48
N PHE A 121 -13.96 9.03 15.88
CA PHE A 121 -12.98 9.68 16.76
C PHE A 121 -13.60 10.06 18.13
N SER A 122 -14.47 9.20 18.63
CA SER A 122 -15.21 9.38 19.89
C SER A 122 -14.38 9.12 21.16
N GLY A 123 -13.15 8.60 21.05
CA GLY A 123 -12.32 8.25 22.20
C GLY A 123 -11.77 9.47 22.96
N PRO A 124 -11.22 9.26 24.18
CA PRO A 124 -10.52 10.30 24.93
C PRO A 124 -9.44 10.96 24.05
N HIS A 125 -9.34 12.29 24.08
CA HIS A 125 -8.43 13.05 23.22
C HIS A 125 -8.62 12.83 21.69
N HIS A 126 -9.84 12.50 21.23
CA HIS A 126 -10.13 12.21 19.83
C HIS A 126 -9.40 10.95 19.32
N ALA A 127 -9.14 10.00 20.22
CA ALA A 127 -8.52 8.74 19.86
C ALA A 127 -9.41 7.94 18.88
N PRO A 128 -8.81 7.27 17.87
CA PRO A 128 -9.55 6.49 16.88
C PRO A 128 -10.14 5.24 17.53
N SER A 129 -11.45 5.05 17.33
CA SER A 129 -12.16 3.82 17.65
C SER A 129 -11.60 2.62 16.87
N LEU A 130 -11.96 1.39 17.27
CA LEU A 130 -11.63 0.20 16.48
C LEU A 130 -12.12 0.35 15.03
N ALA A 131 -13.35 0.83 14.83
CA ALA A 131 -13.88 1.10 13.50
C ALA A 131 -12.99 2.05 12.69
N ALA A 132 -12.51 3.14 13.29
CA ALA A 132 -11.59 4.07 12.64
C ALA A 132 -10.27 3.43 12.25
N GLN A 133 -9.71 2.57 13.11
CA GLN A 133 -8.47 1.84 12.80
C GLN A 133 -8.68 0.86 11.63
N TYR A 134 -9.83 0.19 11.59
CA TYR A 134 -10.20 -0.73 10.50
C TYR A 134 -10.37 -0.02 9.15
N ILE A 135 -10.84 1.23 9.16
CA ILE A 135 -10.93 2.07 7.96
C ILE A 135 -9.54 2.59 7.57
N LEU A 136 -8.75 3.08 8.53
CA LEU A 136 -7.43 3.65 8.25
C LEU A 136 -6.46 2.68 7.57
N LYS A 137 -6.55 1.36 7.87
CA LYS A 137 -5.73 0.36 7.16
C LYS A 137 -6.01 0.31 5.65
N ASP A 138 -7.17 0.70 5.19
CA ASP A 138 -7.55 0.60 3.77
C ASP A 138 -6.76 1.61 2.92
N ILE A 139 -6.19 2.66 3.51
CA ILE A 139 -5.23 3.55 2.84
C ILE A 139 -4.02 2.76 2.31
N ILE A 140 -3.57 1.75 3.07
CA ILE A 140 -2.48 0.86 2.65
C ILE A 140 -2.93 -0.02 1.48
N LEU A 141 -4.19 -0.47 1.48
CA LEU A 141 -4.75 -1.28 0.38
C LEU A 141 -4.90 -0.45 -0.90
N ILE A 142 -5.29 0.82 -0.79
CA ILE A 142 -5.33 1.76 -1.92
C ILE A 142 -3.93 1.93 -2.51
N ALA A 143 -2.93 2.20 -1.66
CA ALA A 143 -1.55 2.34 -2.11
C ALA A 143 -1.04 1.05 -2.79
N ALA A 144 -1.33 -0.11 -2.22
CA ALA A 144 -0.99 -1.41 -2.81
C ALA A 144 -1.65 -1.61 -4.18
N GLY A 145 -2.94 -1.25 -4.28
CA GLY A 145 -3.69 -1.27 -5.52
C GLY A 145 -3.10 -0.36 -6.59
N MET A 146 -2.64 0.84 -6.24
CA MET A 146 -1.95 1.75 -7.15
C MET A 146 -0.64 1.14 -7.69
N VAL A 147 0.14 0.48 -6.83
CA VAL A 147 1.37 -0.23 -7.25
C VAL A 147 1.02 -1.34 -8.24
N ILE A 148 0.01 -2.15 -7.96
CA ILE A 148 -0.42 -3.23 -8.86
C ILE A 148 -0.94 -2.65 -10.18
N ALA A 149 -1.73 -1.58 -10.15
CA ALA A 149 -2.24 -0.90 -11.35
C ALA A 149 -1.11 -0.36 -12.23
N SER A 150 -0.07 0.21 -11.62
CA SER A 150 1.07 0.78 -12.35
C SER A 150 1.80 -0.25 -13.22
N THR A 151 1.78 -1.52 -12.82
CA THR A 151 2.46 -2.60 -13.56
C THR A 151 1.84 -2.88 -14.93
N TRP A 152 0.56 -2.55 -15.14
CA TRP A 152 -0.08 -2.71 -16.45
C TRP A 152 0.21 -1.55 -17.39
N THR A 153 0.52 -0.38 -16.86
CA THR A 153 1.00 0.79 -17.61
C THR A 153 2.45 0.61 -18.08
N GLY A 154 3.07 -0.53 -17.79
CA GLY A 154 4.45 -0.83 -18.16
C GLY A 154 5.49 -0.31 -17.17
N ALA A 155 5.06 0.25 -16.02
CA ALA A 155 5.99 0.64 -14.96
C ALA A 155 6.65 -0.64 -14.40
N ARG A 156 7.99 -0.64 -14.37
CA ARG A 156 8.79 -1.74 -13.83
C ARG A 156 9.67 -1.20 -12.72
N ILE A 157 9.72 -1.94 -11.62
CA ILE A 157 10.73 -1.71 -10.59
C ILE A 157 12.06 -2.18 -11.20
N VAL A 158 13.07 -1.33 -11.20
CA VAL A 158 14.41 -1.65 -11.72
C VAL A 158 15.38 -1.65 -10.55
N ALA A 159 16.08 -2.76 -10.35
CA ALA A 159 17.19 -2.83 -9.41
C ALA A 159 18.43 -2.24 -10.08
N GLU A 160 18.81 -1.02 -9.71
CA GLU A 160 20.17 -0.53 -9.99
C GLU A 160 21.10 -1.00 -8.85
N PRO A 161 22.05 -1.91 -9.13
CA PRO A 161 23.04 -2.29 -8.12
C PRO A 161 23.96 -1.10 -7.83
N LYS A 162 23.78 -0.46 -6.68
CA LYS A 162 24.73 0.53 -6.17
C LYS A 162 25.69 -0.16 -5.23
N SER A 163 26.98 -0.21 -5.59
CA SER A 163 27.99 -0.73 -4.68
C SER A 163 28.09 0.15 -3.44
N LEU A 164 28.24 -0.45 -2.26
CA LEU A 164 28.44 0.30 -1.01
C LEU A 164 29.63 1.27 -1.10
N ARG A 165 30.69 0.85 -1.79
CA ARG A 165 31.86 1.70 -2.10
C ARG A 165 31.47 2.95 -2.88
N SER A 166 30.62 2.85 -3.90
CA SER A 166 30.18 4.02 -4.68
C SER A 166 29.34 4.98 -3.82
N THR A 167 28.52 4.46 -2.93
CA THR A 167 27.66 5.27 -2.04
C THR A 167 28.49 6.01 -0.99
N LEU A 168 29.49 5.34 -0.40
CA LEU A 168 30.40 5.95 0.57
C LEU A 168 31.35 6.96 -0.09
N GLY A 169 31.91 6.64 -1.25
CA GLY A 169 32.77 7.56 -2.01
C GLY A 169 32.05 8.84 -2.45
N THR A 170 30.78 8.72 -2.84
CA THR A 170 29.94 9.87 -3.24
C THR A 170 29.57 10.76 -2.05
N ARG A 171 29.39 10.19 -0.85
CA ARG A 171 29.16 10.98 0.37
C ARG A 171 30.41 11.73 0.81
N VAL A 172 31.59 11.10 0.73
CA VAL A 172 32.87 11.74 1.09
C VAL A 172 33.23 12.85 0.10
N SER A 173 33.09 12.64 -1.22
CA SER A 173 33.41 13.65 -2.22
C SER A 173 32.49 14.88 -2.14
N ARG A 174 31.23 14.70 -1.74
CA ARG A 174 30.27 15.81 -1.54
C ARG A 174 30.61 16.64 -0.30
N VAL A 175 31.23 16.06 0.72
CA VAL A 175 31.68 16.77 1.94
C VAL A 175 32.97 17.56 1.68
N TYR A 176 33.87 17.08 0.82
CA TYR A 176 35.09 17.80 0.44
C TYR A 176 34.90 18.85 -0.67
N ARG A 177 33.72 18.91 -1.30
CA ARG A 177 33.36 19.98 -2.22
C ARG A 177 32.77 21.17 -1.47
N THR A 178 33.45 21.64 -0.43
CA THR A 178 33.20 22.97 0.15
C THR A 178 33.84 24.02 -0.76
N LYS A 179 32.96 24.78 -1.43
CA LYS A 179 33.11 26.14 -2.02
C LYS A 179 34.50 26.53 -2.58
N PRO A 180 34.66 26.84 -3.88
CA PRO A 180 35.86 27.53 -4.33
C PRO A 180 35.96 28.86 -3.57
N ILE A 181 37.12 29.09 -2.96
CA ILE A 181 37.45 30.33 -2.26
C ILE A 181 37.41 31.44 -3.31
N ALA A 182 36.44 32.34 -3.17
CA ALA A 182 36.34 33.52 -4.01
C ALA A 182 37.59 34.37 -3.80
N GLY A 183 38.37 34.53 -4.87
CA GLY A 183 39.24 35.67 -5.16
C GLY A 183 40.25 36.08 -4.08
N GLN A 184 41.44 35.49 -4.10
CA GLN A 184 42.66 36.24 -3.77
C GLN A 184 43.26 36.82 -5.07
N THR A 185 43.17 38.14 -5.14
CA THR A 185 43.83 39.15 -5.97
C THR A 185 45.33 38.92 -6.22
N ILE A 186 45.85 39.10 -7.45
CA ILE A 186 47.23 39.57 -7.76
C ILE A 186 47.32 40.26 -9.16
N ILE A 187 47.52 41.59 -9.13
CA ILE A 187 48.46 42.46 -9.90
C ILE A 187 48.48 42.45 -11.45
N ALA A 188 48.02 43.56 -12.06
CA ALA A 188 48.77 44.44 -12.98
C ALA A 188 48.01 45.76 -13.18
#